data_AF-A0A928VU10-F1
#
_entry.id   AF-A0A928VU10-F1
#
_cell.length_a   1.000
_cell.length_b   1.000
_cell.length_c   1.000
_cell.angle_alpha   90.00
_cell.angle_beta   90.00
_cell.angle_gamma   90.00
#
_symmetry.space_group_name_H-M   'P 1'
#
loop_
_entity.id
_entity.type
_entity.pdbx_description
1 polymer ?
#
loop_
_entity_poly.entity_id
_entity_poly.type
_entity_poly.pdbx_seq_one_letter_code
_entity_poly.pdbx_strand_id
1 'polypeptide(L)'
;VEGFLHLVAQLKGVSAAERPTRVNSALERCGLSERRKSPIRKLSKGFRQRVGIAQAIVHDPPVIILDEPTVGLDPRQIIEVRELIKSLAGEHTIILSTHILPEVQMTCDRVAIVKRGQVVTTDSIENLMGRLTGGMAYEVELEGDVPGVATAVSSFLSNLPGVQSAEVLTDRRLPEHRYKFRVIAEPGVEPGRAIADGVVEAKLGLCEMRRVRASLEDVFLELTTEETQAQEAIPDEIPTVETPVDEMRDETQLEETVTDEIRVEKPLELENVEGESDFTEGDEPSIQSGEAIDDRA
;
A
#
# COMPACT_ATOMS: atom_id res chain seq x y z
N VAL A 1 -7.71 25.35 13.03
CA VAL A 1 -6.50 24.52 12.86
C VAL A 1 -5.37 25.06 13.72
N GLU A 2 -5.07 26.35 13.60
CA GLU A 2 -3.96 27.01 14.30
C GLU A 2 -3.96 26.80 15.82
N GLY A 3 -5.10 27.00 16.50
CA GLY A 3 -5.19 26.77 17.94
C GLY A 3 -4.87 25.33 18.36
N PHE A 4 -5.20 24.34 17.52
CA PHE A 4 -4.84 22.94 17.76
C PHE A 4 -3.33 22.73 17.63
N LEU A 5 -2.68 23.31 16.61
CA LEU A 5 -1.23 23.21 16.46
C LEU A 5 -0.47 23.91 17.60
N HIS A 6 -0.98 25.03 18.11
CA HIS A 6 -0.43 25.66 19.32
C HIS A 6 -0.52 24.76 20.55
N LEU A 7 -1.66 24.09 20.75
CA LEU A 7 -1.83 23.12 21.82
C LEU A 7 -0.83 21.96 21.67
N VAL A 8 -0.71 21.37 20.48
CA VAL A 8 0.25 20.28 20.23
C VAL A 8 1.69 20.74 20.45
N ALA A 9 2.06 21.92 19.95
CA ALA A 9 3.40 22.47 20.14
C ALA A 9 3.74 22.64 21.63
N GLN A 10 2.77 23.10 22.43
CA GLN A 10 2.93 23.18 23.88
C GLN A 10 3.10 21.80 24.52
N LEU A 11 2.29 20.81 24.13
CA LEU A 11 2.40 19.44 24.64
C LEU A 11 3.73 18.77 24.26
N LYS A 12 4.30 19.15 23.11
CA LYS A 12 5.61 18.67 22.63
C LYS A 12 6.79 19.47 23.17
N GLY A 13 6.58 20.37 24.12
CA GLY A 13 7.66 21.08 24.82
C GLY A 13 8.24 22.28 24.09
N VAL A 14 7.63 22.76 23.01
CA VAL A 14 8.09 23.98 22.31
C VAL A 14 7.94 25.19 23.22
N SER A 15 8.98 26.02 23.32
CA SER A 15 8.97 27.22 24.17
C SER A 15 7.93 28.23 23.71
N ALA A 16 7.37 29.02 24.63
CA ALA A 16 6.34 30.01 24.28
C ALA A 16 6.84 31.04 23.24
N ALA A 17 8.13 31.36 23.25
CA ALA A 17 8.76 32.28 22.31
C ALA A 17 8.83 31.70 20.88
N GLU A 18 9.09 30.39 20.73
CA GLU A 18 9.25 29.75 19.43
C GLU A 18 7.94 29.23 18.82
N ARG A 19 6.91 28.99 19.65
CA ARG A 19 5.62 28.43 19.22
C ARG A 19 5.00 29.15 18.01
N PRO A 20 4.90 30.50 17.95
CA PRO A 20 4.31 31.17 16.80
C PRO A 20 5.05 30.87 15.50
N THR A 21 6.39 30.89 15.53
CA THR A 21 7.24 30.59 14.37
C THR A 21 7.08 29.14 13.93
N ARG A 22 7.13 28.19 14.88
CA ARG A 22 6.99 26.76 14.60
C ARG A 22 5.61 26.40 14.04
N VAL A 23 4.54 26.97 14.60
CA VAL A 23 3.16 26.76 14.13
C VAL A 23 2.95 27.35 12.73
N ASN A 24 3.44 28.56 12.47
CA ASN A 24 3.34 29.16 11.13
C ASN A 24 4.11 28.32 10.10
N SER A 25 5.33 27.87 10.43
CA SER A 25 6.12 26.99 9.56
C SER A 25 5.37 25.68 9.24
N ALA A 26 4.78 25.02 10.24
CA ALA A 26 4.00 23.80 10.03
C ALA A 26 2.74 24.04 9.17
N LEU A 27 2.06 25.18 9.35
CA LEU A 27 0.91 25.56 8.52
C LEU A 27 1.31 25.76 7.05
N GLU A 28 2.43 26.44 6.80
CA GLU A 28 2.93 26.71 5.46
C GLU A 28 3.39 25.43 4.77
N ARG A 29 4.26 24.65 5.41
CA ARG A 29 4.80 23.39 4.86
C ARG A 29 3.68 22.41 4.48
N CYS A 30 2.61 22.34 5.28
CA CYS A 30 1.50 21.43 5.00
C CYS A 30 0.40 22.02 4.09
N GLY A 31 0.55 23.26 3.60
CA GLY A 31 -0.44 23.93 2.74
C GLY A 31 -1.76 24.22 3.46
N LEU A 32 -1.70 24.58 4.74
CA LEU A 32 -2.85 24.83 5.62
C LEU A 32 -3.11 26.32 5.88
N SER A 33 -2.30 27.22 5.34
CA SER A 33 -2.36 28.66 5.60
C SER A 33 -3.75 29.26 5.38
N GLU A 34 -4.41 28.93 4.26
CA GLU A 34 -5.77 29.42 3.96
C GLU A 34 -6.85 28.86 4.89
N ARG A 35 -6.60 27.71 5.53
CA ARG A 35 -7.55 27.03 6.42
C ARG A 35 -7.15 27.14 7.89
N ARG A 36 -6.20 28.02 8.24
CA ARG A 36 -5.69 28.17 9.62
C ARG A 36 -6.79 28.43 10.65
N LYS A 37 -7.78 29.29 10.29
CA LYS A 37 -8.92 29.67 11.13
C LYS A 37 -10.11 28.70 11.05
N SER A 38 -10.06 27.71 10.17
CA SER A 38 -11.15 26.76 9.99
C SER A 38 -11.21 25.75 11.15
N PRO A 39 -12.41 25.39 11.64
CA PRO A 39 -12.58 24.25 12.54
C PRO A 39 -12.19 22.94 11.85
N ILE A 40 -11.42 22.07 12.51
CA ILE A 40 -10.91 20.81 11.92
C ILE A 40 -12.07 19.90 11.45
N ARG A 41 -13.20 19.89 12.19
CA ARG A 41 -14.39 19.11 11.81
C ARG A 41 -15.01 19.48 10.47
N LYS A 42 -14.74 20.69 9.96
CA LYS A 42 -15.25 21.20 8.67
C LYS A 42 -14.28 20.93 7.51
N LEU A 43 -13.12 20.33 7.77
CA LEU A 43 -12.12 20.06 6.74
C LEU A 43 -12.43 18.75 6.02
N SER A 44 -12.08 18.70 4.73
CA SER A 44 -12.07 17.44 3.97
C SER A 44 -11.10 16.44 4.61
N LYS A 45 -11.23 15.16 4.22
CA LYS A 45 -10.34 14.11 4.74
C LYS A 45 -8.87 14.41 4.44
N GLY A 46 -8.52 14.80 3.22
CA GLY A 46 -7.15 15.20 2.87
C GLY A 46 -6.63 16.39 3.68
N PHE A 47 -7.45 17.41 3.94
CA PHE A 47 -7.05 18.52 4.81
C PHE A 47 -6.85 18.08 6.27
N ARG A 48 -7.68 17.17 6.79
CA ARG A 48 -7.48 16.58 8.12
C ARG A 48 -6.18 15.78 8.18
N GLN A 49 -5.84 15.07 7.11
CA GLN A 49 -4.58 14.34 7.01
C GLN A 49 -3.37 15.28 7.03
N ARG A 50 -3.42 16.38 6.27
CA ARG A 50 -2.39 17.43 6.30
C ARG A 50 -2.25 18.06 7.69
N VAL A 51 -3.35 18.27 8.42
CA VAL A 51 -3.30 18.69 9.84
C VAL A 51 -2.61 17.62 10.70
N GLY A 52 -2.85 16.34 10.40
CA GLY A 52 -2.18 15.19 11.02
C GLY A 52 -0.67 15.15 10.77
N ILE A 53 -0.20 15.58 9.60
CA ILE A 53 1.24 15.74 9.32
C ILE A 53 1.78 16.99 10.00
N ALA A 54 1.04 18.11 9.98
CA ALA A 54 1.43 19.36 10.62
C ALA A 54 1.67 19.19 12.13
N GLN A 55 0.83 18.41 12.83
CA GLN A 55 1.04 18.11 14.25
C GLN A 55 2.32 17.28 14.48
N ALA A 56 2.70 16.42 13.54
CA ALA A 56 3.90 15.59 13.66
C ALA A 56 5.16 16.45 13.53
N ILE A 57 5.15 17.46 12.66
CA ILE A 57 6.32 18.30 12.38
C ILE A 57 6.40 19.59 13.20
N VAL A 58 5.34 19.99 13.93
CA VAL A 58 5.28 21.30 14.61
C VAL A 58 6.39 21.53 15.64
N HIS A 59 7.01 20.47 16.15
CA HIS A 59 8.12 20.52 17.11
C HIS A 59 9.48 20.20 16.48
N ASP A 60 9.53 20.12 15.15
CA ASP A 60 10.74 19.90 14.36
C ASP A 60 11.55 18.66 14.77
N PRO A 61 10.93 17.47 14.79
CA PRO A 61 11.62 16.25 15.23
C PRO A 61 12.60 15.75 14.15
N PRO A 62 13.73 15.13 14.52
CA PRO A 62 14.64 14.53 13.52
C PRO A 62 14.03 13.32 12.78
N VAL A 63 13.02 12.68 13.38
CA VAL A 63 12.34 11.50 12.84
C VAL A 63 10.84 11.69 12.88
N ILE A 64 10.17 11.41 11.76
CA ILE A 64 8.72 11.49 11.60
C ILE A 64 8.20 10.07 11.31
N ILE A 65 7.19 9.63 12.05
CA ILE A 65 6.52 8.34 11.81
C ILE A 65 5.12 8.64 11.29
N LEU A 66 4.79 8.11 10.12
CA LEU A 66 3.51 8.26 9.45
C LEU A 66 2.87 6.90 9.29
N ASP A 67 1.75 6.69 9.98
CA ASP A 67 0.97 5.46 9.89
C ASP A 67 -0.20 5.66 8.93
N GLU A 68 -0.20 4.89 7.83
CA GLU A 68 -1.22 4.87 6.79
C GLU A 68 -1.63 6.29 6.32
N PRO A 69 -0.68 7.17 5.93
CA PRO A 69 -0.98 8.58 5.77
C PRO A 69 -1.85 8.90 4.55
N THR A 70 -2.09 7.94 3.66
CA THR A 70 -2.91 8.14 2.46
C THR A 70 -4.21 7.36 2.47
N VAL A 71 -4.54 6.66 3.57
CA VAL A 71 -5.68 5.73 3.63
C VAL A 71 -7.03 6.41 3.35
N GLY A 72 -7.70 5.93 2.31
CA GLY A 72 -9.02 6.39 1.86
C GLY A 72 -9.07 7.87 1.49
N LEU A 73 -7.98 8.42 0.96
CA LEU A 73 -7.97 9.67 0.21
C LEU A 73 -8.26 9.38 -1.27
N ASP A 74 -8.75 10.38 -2.00
CA ASP A 74 -8.88 10.26 -3.46
C ASP A 74 -7.49 10.36 -4.15
N PRO A 75 -7.35 9.88 -5.41
CA PRO A 75 -6.06 9.83 -6.10
C PRO A 75 -5.30 11.17 -6.14
N ARG A 76 -6.00 12.30 -6.26
CA ARG A 76 -5.35 13.61 -6.30
C ARG A 76 -4.77 13.99 -4.94
N GLN A 77 -5.54 13.78 -3.87
CA GLN A 77 -5.07 14.00 -2.50
C GLN A 77 -3.90 13.08 -2.12
N ILE A 78 -3.87 11.84 -2.62
CA ILE A 78 -2.75 10.92 -2.41
C ILE A 78 -1.46 11.52 -3.01
N ILE A 79 -1.51 12.04 -4.24
CA ILE A 79 -0.35 12.67 -4.89
C ILE A 79 0.14 13.87 -4.07
N GLU A 80 -0.79 14.74 -3.66
CA GLU A 80 -0.46 15.92 -2.85
C GLU A 80 0.21 15.56 -1.50
N VAL A 81 -0.27 14.51 -0.83
CA VAL A 81 0.33 14.03 0.43
C VAL A 81 1.70 13.40 0.19
N ARG A 82 1.88 12.65 -0.90
CA ARG A 82 3.19 12.09 -1.27
C ARG A 82 4.21 13.19 -1.56
N GLU A 83 3.84 14.23 -2.29
CA GLU A 83 4.69 15.39 -2.54
C GLU A 83 5.07 16.10 -1.24
N LEU A 84 4.10 16.24 -0.32
CA LEU A 84 4.37 16.77 1.01
C LEU A 84 5.40 15.90 1.75
N ILE A 85 5.20 14.58 1.81
CA ILE A 85 6.15 13.66 2.47
C ILE A 85 7.55 13.80 1.85
N LYS A 86 7.66 13.82 0.52
CA LYS A 86 8.95 14.04 -0.17
C LYS A 86 9.60 15.38 0.16
N SER A 87 8.81 16.44 0.29
CA SER A 87 9.34 17.77 0.65
C SER A 87 9.83 17.86 2.10
N LEU A 88 9.38 16.94 2.96
CA LEU A 88 9.87 16.80 4.33
C LEU A 88 11.12 15.91 4.39
N ALA A 89 11.29 15.02 3.42
CA ALA A 89 12.47 14.17 3.32
C ALA A 89 13.73 15.01 3.04
N GLY A 90 14.87 14.58 3.58
CA GLY A 90 16.17 15.26 3.47
C GLY A 90 16.48 16.12 4.70
N GLU A 91 15.52 16.89 5.21
CA GLU A 91 15.63 17.53 6.54
C GLU A 91 15.32 16.52 7.66
N HIS A 92 14.37 15.63 7.41
CA HIS A 92 13.84 14.66 8.37
C HIS A 92 14.03 13.24 7.89
N THR A 93 14.21 12.30 8.83
CA THR A 93 14.05 10.87 8.54
C THR A 93 12.58 10.50 8.65
N ILE A 94 12.01 9.87 7.62
CA ILE A 94 10.59 9.52 7.59
C ILE A 94 10.44 8.00 7.61
N ILE A 95 9.64 7.49 8.55
CA ILE A 95 9.19 6.10 8.59
C ILE A 95 7.73 6.09 8.14
N LEU A 96 7.48 5.45 7.01
CA LEU A 96 6.16 5.30 6.42
C LEU A 96 5.66 3.87 6.60
N SER A 97 4.54 3.70 7.29
CA SER A 97 3.79 2.44 7.35
C SER A 97 2.64 2.51 6.35
N THR A 98 2.58 1.55 5.43
CA THR A 98 1.52 1.44 4.44
C THR A 98 1.43 0.01 3.92
N HIS A 99 0.22 -0.46 3.66
CA HIS A 99 -0.04 -1.69 2.91
C HIS A 99 -0.13 -1.45 1.39
N ILE A 100 0.01 -0.20 0.94
CA ILE A 100 -0.15 0.20 -0.47
C ILE A 100 1.23 0.27 -1.14
N LEU A 101 1.65 -0.81 -1.79
CA LEU A 101 2.98 -0.91 -2.42
C LEU A 101 3.30 0.18 -3.46
N PRO A 102 2.36 0.68 -4.29
CA PRO A 102 2.62 1.81 -5.17
C PRO A 102 3.00 3.11 -4.42
N GLU A 103 2.56 3.27 -3.17
CA GLU A 103 2.99 4.38 -2.32
C GLU A 103 4.46 4.24 -1.92
N VAL A 104 4.87 3.02 -1.54
CA VAL A 104 6.25 2.71 -1.18
C VAL A 104 7.18 2.98 -2.36
N GLN A 105 6.86 2.46 -3.55
CA GLN A 105 7.67 2.63 -4.78
C GLN A 105 7.92 4.09 -5.11
N MET A 106 6.91 4.95 -4.92
CA MET A 106 7.01 6.34 -5.31
C MET A 106 7.67 7.23 -4.26
N THR A 107 7.69 6.83 -2.99
CA THR A 107 7.96 7.76 -1.87
C THR A 107 9.15 7.35 -1.00
N CYS A 108 9.56 6.08 -1.01
CA CYS A 108 10.59 5.54 -0.12
C CYS A 108 11.84 5.11 -0.88
N ASP A 109 13.02 5.24 -0.24
CA ASP A 109 14.28 4.71 -0.78
C ASP A 109 14.54 3.25 -0.38
N ARG A 110 14.03 2.88 0.80
CA ARG A 110 14.18 1.56 1.42
C ARG A 110 12.83 1.08 1.94
N VAL A 111 12.66 -0.23 1.97
CA VAL A 111 11.46 -0.88 2.50
C VAL A 111 11.85 -1.98 3.48
N ALA A 112 11.10 -2.06 4.58
CA ALA A 112 11.12 -3.18 5.50
C ALA A 112 9.80 -3.94 5.38
N ILE A 113 9.87 -5.23 5.07
CA ILE A 113 8.68 -6.08 4.95
C ILE A 113 8.46 -6.80 6.27
N VAL A 114 7.27 -6.62 6.85
CA VAL A 114 6.88 -7.21 8.13
C VAL A 114 5.82 -8.28 7.89
N LYS A 115 6.04 -9.46 8.47
CA LYS A 115 5.12 -10.61 8.41
C LYS A 115 5.03 -11.25 9.78
N ARG A 116 3.81 -11.49 10.28
CA ARG A 116 3.57 -12.12 11.60
C ARG A 116 4.39 -11.48 12.74
N GLY A 117 4.54 -10.15 12.72
CA GLY A 117 5.28 -9.40 13.73
C GLY A 117 6.81 -9.45 13.61
N GLN A 118 7.36 -10.05 12.57
CA GLN A 118 8.80 -10.13 12.32
C GLN A 118 9.18 -9.41 11.04
N VAL A 119 10.37 -8.78 11.04
CA VAL A 119 10.95 -8.16 9.84
C VAL A 119 11.58 -9.26 9.01
N VAL A 120 10.96 -9.58 7.87
CA VAL A 120 11.44 -10.63 6.95
C VAL A 120 12.62 -10.13 6.13
N THR A 121 12.57 -8.87 5.70
CA THR A 121 13.65 -8.25 4.93
C THR A 121 13.67 -6.74 5.12
N THR A 122 14.84 -6.12 4.92
CA THR A 122 15.01 -4.67 4.86
C THR A 122 16.04 -4.33 3.81
N ASP A 123 15.64 -3.72 2.71
CA ASP A 123 16.53 -3.45 1.58
C ASP A 123 16.09 -2.20 0.79
N SER A 124 16.90 -1.79 -0.19
CA SER A 124 16.47 -0.80 -1.18
C SER A 124 15.41 -1.39 -2.10
N ILE A 125 14.54 -0.53 -2.63
CA ILE A 125 13.53 -0.93 -3.60
C ILE A 125 14.19 -1.52 -4.85
N GLU A 126 15.30 -0.94 -5.29
CA GLU A 126 16.07 -1.41 -6.45
C GLU A 126 16.62 -2.83 -6.24
N ASN A 127 17.21 -3.11 -5.07
CA ASN A 127 17.73 -4.42 -4.74
C ASN A 127 16.62 -5.47 -4.66
N LEU A 128 15.50 -5.14 -4.00
CA LEU A 128 14.36 -6.06 -3.90
C LEU A 128 13.78 -6.42 -5.26
N MET A 129 13.59 -5.42 -6.14
CA MET A 129 13.18 -5.68 -7.52
C MET A 129 14.22 -6.54 -8.25
N GLY A 130 15.52 -6.27 -8.05
CA GLY A 130 16.65 -7.00 -8.62
C GLY A 130 16.69 -8.49 -8.25
N ARG A 131 16.28 -8.85 -7.03
CA ARG A 131 16.25 -10.26 -6.56
C ARG A 131 15.27 -11.12 -7.34
N LEU A 132 14.13 -10.56 -7.73
CA LEU A 132 13.17 -11.24 -8.62
C LEU A 132 13.55 -11.11 -10.10
N THR A 133 14.23 -10.03 -10.50
CA THR A 133 14.64 -9.79 -11.89
C THR A 133 15.97 -10.44 -12.27
N GLY A 134 16.23 -11.64 -11.74
CA GLY A 134 17.21 -12.55 -12.37
C GLY A 134 16.96 -12.74 -13.89
N GLY A 135 15.76 -12.41 -14.38
CA GLY A 135 15.47 -12.24 -15.80
C GLY A 135 14.49 -11.10 -16.06
N MET A 136 14.62 -10.44 -17.22
CA MET A 136 13.51 -9.67 -17.79
C MET A 136 12.39 -10.66 -18.16
N ALA A 137 11.14 -10.38 -17.79
CA ALA A 137 10.03 -11.25 -18.19
C ALA A 137 9.31 -10.70 -19.42
N TYR A 138 8.70 -11.59 -20.19
CA TYR A 138 7.77 -11.26 -21.26
C TYR A 138 6.46 -12.00 -21.01
N GLU A 139 5.35 -11.30 -21.24
CA GLU A 139 4.05 -11.95 -21.38
C GLU A 139 3.71 -11.99 -22.87
N VAL A 140 3.42 -13.20 -23.36
CA VAL A 140 3.14 -13.50 -24.76
C VAL A 140 1.76 -14.16 -24.85
N GLU A 141 0.86 -13.59 -25.63
CA GLU A 141 -0.47 -14.14 -25.93
C GLU A 141 -0.49 -14.69 -27.35
N LEU A 142 -0.83 -15.96 -27.48
CA LEU A 142 -0.81 -16.72 -28.73
C LEU A 142 -2.18 -17.37 -28.99
N GLU A 143 -2.59 -17.41 -30.25
CA GLU A 143 -3.73 -18.21 -30.72
C GLU A 143 -3.36 -19.70 -30.75
N GLY A 144 -4.30 -20.54 -30.34
CA GLY A 144 -4.14 -21.99 -30.38
C GLY A 144 -5.48 -22.73 -30.29
N ASP A 145 -5.76 -23.54 -31.31
CA ASP A 145 -7.05 -24.24 -31.42
C ASP A 145 -7.08 -25.63 -30.76
N VAL A 146 -5.93 -26.16 -30.32
CA VAL A 146 -5.82 -27.59 -29.98
C VAL A 146 -5.45 -27.82 -28.50
N PRO A 147 -6.15 -28.72 -27.79
CA PRO A 147 -5.77 -29.16 -26.45
C PRO A 147 -4.36 -29.76 -26.43
N GLY A 148 -3.48 -29.25 -25.56
CA GLY A 148 -2.07 -29.67 -25.45
C GLY A 148 -1.07 -28.79 -26.19
N VAL A 149 -1.53 -27.83 -27.01
CA VAL A 149 -0.66 -26.81 -27.64
C VAL A 149 0.05 -25.97 -26.61
N ALA A 150 -0.60 -25.67 -25.49
CA ALA A 150 0.00 -24.88 -24.41
C ALA A 150 1.33 -25.50 -23.92
N THR A 151 1.37 -26.81 -23.66
CA THR A 151 2.59 -27.48 -23.18
C THR A 151 3.68 -27.52 -24.25
N ALA A 152 3.31 -27.77 -25.50
CA ALA A 152 4.25 -27.78 -26.62
C ALA A 152 4.86 -26.40 -26.88
N VAL A 153 4.03 -25.36 -26.84
CA VAL A 153 4.44 -23.96 -27.01
C VAL A 153 5.28 -23.48 -25.82
N SER A 154 4.93 -23.85 -24.60
CA SER A 154 5.75 -23.57 -23.40
C SER A 154 7.15 -24.18 -23.53
N SER A 155 7.23 -25.42 -24.03
CA SER A 155 8.50 -26.11 -24.27
C SER A 155 9.29 -25.46 -25.41
N PHE A 156 8.62 -25.05 -26.49
CA PHE A 156 9.23 -24.32 -27.60
C PHE A 156 9.82 -22.98 -27.13
N LEU A 157 9.04 -22.17 -26.40
CA LEU A 157 9.47 -20.88 -25.87
C LEU A 157 10.66 -21.03 -24.92
N SER A 158 10.66 -22.06 -24.08
CA SER A 158 11.77 -22.36 -23.15
C SER A 158 13.08 -22.73 -23.86
N ASN A 159 13.02 -23.19 -25.11
CA ASN A 159 14.21 -23.55 -25.90
C ASN A 159 14.75 -22.38 -26.74
N LEU A 160 14.11 -21.21 -26.70
CA LEU A 160 14.57 -20.05 -27.46
C LEU A 160 15.82 -19.43 -26.82
N PRO A 161 16.74 -18.86 -27.62
CA PRO A 161 17.94 -18.23 -27.10
C PRO A 161 17.64 -17.10 -26.10
N GLY A 162 18.29 -17.15 -24.93
CA GLY A 162 18.15 -16.15 -23.88
C GLY A 162 16.88 -16.29 -23.03
N VAL A 163 16.16 -17.41 -23.16
CA VAL A 163 15.01 -17.75 -22.30
C VAL A 163 15.47 -18.75 -21.23
N GLN A 164 15.20 -18.41 -19.97
CA GLN A 164 15.45 -19.27 -18.81
C GLN A 164 14.30 -20.27 -18.59
N SER A 165 13.06 -19.81 -18.67
CA SER A 165 11.87 -20.66 -18.56
C SER A 165 10.66 -20.01 -19.23
N ALA A 166 9.68 -20.82 -19.62
CA ALA A 166 8.37 -20.35 -20.03
C ALA A 166 7.26 -21.18 -19.37
N GLU A 167 6.26 -20.48 -18.82
CA GLU A 167 5.14 -21.07 -18.10
C GLU A 167 3.81 -20.58 -18.67
N VAL A 168 2.79 -21.44 -18.66
CA VAL A 168 1.45 -21.10 -19.08
C VAL A 168 0.73 -20.34 -17.96
N LEU A 169 0.30 -19.11 -18.23
CA LEU A 169 -0.57 -18.35 -17.33
C LEU A 169 -2.03 -18.72 -17.59
N THR A 170 -2.69 -19.25 -16.56
CA THR A 170 -4.14 -19.53 -16.64
C THR A 170 -4.92 -18.24 -16.36
N ASP A 171 -5.40 -17.56 -17.39
CA ASP A 171 -6.30 -16.39 -17.24
C ASP A 171 -7.70 -16.74 -17.77
N ARG A 172 -8.69 -16.75 -16.88
CA ARG A 172 -10.10 -17.09 -17.20
C ARG A 172 -10.80 -16.03 -18.06
N ARG A 173 -10.16 -14.87 -18.29
CA ARG A 173 -10.69 -13.79 -19.13
C ARG A 173 -10.24 -13.90 -20.59
N LEU A 174 -9.35 -14.85 -20.90
CA LEU A 174 -8.91 -15.04 -22.27
C LEU A 174 -10.06 -15.58 -23.15
N PRO A 175 -10.19 -15.08 -24.39
CA PRO A 175 -11.08 -15.68 -25.38
C PRO A 175 -10.78 -17.17 -25.58
N GLU A 176 -11.78 -17.92 -26.07
CA GLU A 176 -11.55 -19.29 -26.53
C GLU A 176 -10.40 -19.31 -27.56
N HIS A 177 -9.58 -20.36 -27.50
CA HIS A 177 -8.41 -20.54 -28.36
C HIS A 177 -7.28 -19.52 -28.16
N ARG A 178 -7.18 -18.88 -27.00
CA ARG A 178 -6.00 -18.07 -26.62
C ARG A 178 -5.27 -18.62 -25.41
N TYR A 179 -3.96 -18.59 -25.49
CA TYR A 179 -3.06 -18.98 -24.43
C TYR A 179 -2.11 -17.85 -24.10
N LYS A 180 -1.89 -17.64 -22.81
CA LYS A 180 -0.93 -16.66 -22.32
C LYS A 180 0.23 -17.35 -21.66
N PHE A 181 1.44 -16.88 -21.95
CA PHE A 181 2.68 -17.44 -21.44
C PHE A 181 3.47 -16.35 -20.74
N ARG A 182 4.10 -16.71 -19.61
CA ARG A 182 5.14 -15.91 -18.96
C ARG A 182 6.48 -16.52 -19.32
N VAL A 183 7.33 -15.74 -19.97
CA VAL A 183 8.67 -16.13 -20.41
C VAL A 183 9.69 -15.37 -19.58
N ILE A 184 10.50 -16.06 -18.80
CA ILE A 184 11.57 -15.49 -17.98
C ILE A 184 12.86 -15.54 -18.80
N ALA A 185 13.50 -14.39 -19.00
CA ALA A 185 14.78 -14.30 -19.70
C ALA A 185 15.95 -14.75 -18.82
N GLU A 186 17.06 -15.13 -19.45
CA GLU A 186 18.33 -15.25 -18.73
C GLU A 186 18.82 -13.87 -18.22
N PRO A 187 19.60 -13.83 -17.12
CA PRO A 187 20.12 -12.58 -16.57
C PRO A 187 20.94 -11.79 -17.60
N GLY A 188 20.57 -10.52 -17.81
CA GLY A 188 21.29 -9.61 -18.70
C GLY A 188 21.07 -9.82 -20.20
N VAL A 189 20.18 -10.74 -20.59
CA VAL A 189 19.82 -10.98 -21.99
C VAL A 189 18.44 -10.41 -22.31
N GLU A 190 18.24 -9.90 -23.53
CA GLU A 190 16.95 -9.42 -24.02
C GLU A 190 16.41 -10.34 -25.13
N PRO A 191 15.66 -11.41 -24.79
CA PRO A 191 15.19 -12.40 -25.76
C PRO A 191 14.00 -11.94 -26.61
N GLY A 192 13.50 -10.71 -26.43
CA GLY A 192 12.27 -10.24 -27.08
C GLY A 192 12.25 -10.43 -28.60
N ARG A 193 13.40 -10.24 -29.28
CA ARG A 193 13.52 -10.52 -30.71
C ARG A 193 13.47 -12.01 -31.02
N ALA A 194 14.19 -12.84 -30.27
CA ALA A 194 14.19 -14.29 -30.46
C ALA A 194 12.79 -14.89 -30.23
N ILE A 195 12.05 -14.37 -29.25
CA ILE A 195 10.65 -14.71 -28.98
C ILE A 195 9.78 -14.35 -30.19
N ALA A 196 9.85 -13.11 -30.66
CA ALA A 196 9.05 -12.67 -31.81
C ALA A 196 9.37 -13.48 -33.08
N ASP A 197 10.65 -13.62 -33.42
CA ASP A 197 11.10 -14.33 -34.62
C ASP A 197 10.70 -15.82 -34.55
N GLY A 198 10.90 -16.48 -33.40
CA GLY A 198 10.53 -17.88 -33.21
C GLY A 198 9.02 -18.14 -33.31
N VAL A 199 8.20 -17.26 -32.72
CA VAL A 199 6.73 -17.36 -32.80
C VAL A 199 6.25 -17.20 -34.25
N VAL A 200 6.81 -16.23 -34.99
CA VAL A 200 6.46 -15.99 -36.39
C VAL A 200 6.92 -17.14 -37.30
N GLU A 201 8.12 -17.67 -37.11
CA GLU A 201 8.66 -18.79 -37.89
C GLU A 201 7.85 -20.08 -37.65
N ALA A 202 7.43 -20.32 -36.40
CA ALA A 202 6.55 -21.42 -36.03
C ALA A 202 5.10 -21.23 -36.53
N LYS A 203 4.78 -20.09 -37.16
CA LYS A 203 3.44 -19.70 -37.64
C LYS A 203 2.38 -19.71 -36.54
N LEU A 204 2.79 -19.37 -35.32
CA LEU A 204 1.88 -19.20 -34.19
C LEU A 204 1.25 -17.80 -34.28
N GLY A 205 -0.06 -17.70 -34.05
CA GLY A 205 -0.78 -16.44 -34.11
C GLY A 205 -0.44 -15.55 -32.93
N LEU A 206 0.50 -14.61 -33.09
CA LEU A 206 0.87 -13.66 -32.04
C LEU A 206 -0.19 -12.58 -31.86
N CYS A 207 -0.88 -12.57 -30.72
CA CYS A 207 -1.88 -11.55 -30.38
C CYS A 207 -1.26 -10.36 -29.63
N GLU A 208 -0.47 -10.65 -28.59
CA GLU A 208 0.15 -9.63 -27.74
C GLU A 208 1.55 -10.11 -27.32
N MET A 209 2.52 -9.20 -27.30
CA MET A 209 3.79 -9.42 -26.62
C MET A 209 4.14 -8.15 -25.86
N ARG A 210 4.38 -8.28 -24.56
CA ARG A 210 4.83 -7.16 -23.73
C ARG A 210 5.95 -7.58 -22.79
N ARG A 211 6.85 -6.64 -22.53
CA ARG A 211 7.87 -6.77 -21.50
C ARG A 211 7.22 -6.52 -20.13
N VAL A 212 7.43 -7.43 -19.20
CA VAL A 212 6.97 -7.33 -17.82
C VAL A 212 8.21 -7.17 -16.93
N ARG A 213 8.17 -6.15 -16.08
CA ARG A 213 9.17 -5.97 -15.03
C ARG A 213 8.60 -6.54 -13.73
N ALA A 214 9.44 -7.15 -12.90
CA ALA A 214 9.00 -7.54 -11.57
C ALA A 214 8.51 -6.28 -10.83
N SER A 215 7.35 -6.41 -10.19
CA SER A 215 6.78 -5.38 -9.34
C SER A 215 7.15 -5.64 -7.88
N LEU A 216 7.10 -4.62 -7.01
CA LEU A 216 7.27 -4.89 -5.56
C LEU A 216 6.17 -5.80 -5.02
N GLU A 217 5.01 -5.80 -5.65
CA GLU A 217 3.89 -6.70 -5.38
C GLU A 217 4.30 -8.16 -5.57
N ASP A 218 5.00 -8.48 -6.65
CA ASP A 218 5.52 -9.83 -6.89
C ASP A 218 6.54 -10.23 -5.81
N VAL A 219 7.47 -9.32 -5.45
CA VAL A 219 8.50 -9.56 -4.40
C VAL A 219 7.82 -9.81 -3.05
N PHE A 220 6.80 -9.01 -2.74
CA PHE A 220 6.04 -9.14 -1.52
C PHE A 220 5.31 -10.48 -1.46
N LEU A 221 4.70 -10.92 -2.57
CA LEU A 221 4.01 -12.21 -2.63
C LEU A 221 4.96 -13.39 -2.41
N GLU A 222 6.11 -13.42 -3.07
CA GLU A 222 7.12 -14.47 -2.89
C GLU A 222 7.57 -14.55 -1.42
N LEU A 223 8.04 -13.43 -0.86
CA LEU A 223 8.51 -13.38 0.54
C LEU A 223 7.42 -13.69 1.58
N THR A 224 6.15 -13.46 1.24
CA THR A 224 5.04 -13.80 2.12
C THR A 224 4.52 -15.23 1.93
N THR A 225 4.77 -15.87 0.79
CA THR A 225 4.30 -17.23 0.47
C THR A 225 5.34 -18.33 0.79
N GLU A 226 6.63 -18.05 0.70
CA GLU A 226 7.73 -19.05 0.78
C GLU A 226 7.91 -19.80 2.12
N GLU A 227 7.22 -19.44 3.20
CA GLU A 227 7.43 -20.09 4.52
C GLU A 227 6.36 -21.12 4.93
N THR A 228 5.45 -21.53 4.04
CA THR A 228 4.47 -22.58 4.41
C THR A 228 5.13 -23.98 4.54
N GLN A 229 6.41 -24.14 4.17
CA GLN A 229 7.09 -25.46 4.19
C GLN A 229 8.23 -25.61 5.23
N ALA A 230 8.49 -24.63 6.10
CA ALA A 230 9.63 -24.69 7.04
C ALA A 230 9.24 -24.64 8.54
N GLN A 231 7.95 -24.72 8.88
CA GLN A 231 7.47 -24.69 10.28
C GLN A 231 6.57 -25.90 10.61
N GLU A 232 7.05 -27.11 10.34
CA GLU A 232 6.58 -28.35 10.99
C GLU A 232 7.77 -29.18 11.46
N ALA A 233 8.57 -28.63 12.38
CA ALA A 233 9.49 -29.41 13.21
C ALA A 233 9.92 -28.58 14.43
N ILE A 234 9.08 -28.57 15.47
CA ILE A 234 9.53 -28.25 16.82
C ILE A 234 9.41 -29.55 17.62
N PRO A 235 10.52 -30.16 18.07
CA PRO A 235 10.46 -31.18 19.11
C PRO A 235 10.14 -30.49 20.43
N ASP A 236 9.06 -30.93 21.09
CA ASP A 236 8.76 -30.62 22.48
C ASP A 236 9.88 -31.14 23.38
N GLU A 237 10.63 -30.24 24.03
CA GLU A 237 11.24 -30.47 25.34
C GLU A 237 11.83 -29.16 25.89
N ILE A 238 11.17 -28.59 26.91
CA ILE A 238 11.76 -27.53 27.75
C ILE A 238 12.42 -28.26 28.94
N PRO A 239 13.72 -28.08 29.23
CA PRO A 239 14.31 -28.63 30.43
C PRO A 239 13.88 -27.79 31.64
N THR A 240 13.25 -28.44 32.60
CA THR A 240 12.93 -27.90 33.93
C THR A 240 14.22 -27.59 34.70
N VAL A 241 14.42 -26.31 35.05
CA VAL A 241 15.43 -25.89 36.01
C VAL A 241 14.80 -25.96 37.40
N GLU A 242 15.21 -26.94 38.20
CA GLU A 242 14.91 -26.98 39.64
C GLU A 242 15.77 -25.94 40.37
N THR A 243 15.12 -25.01 41.08
CA THR A 243 15.76 -24.23 42.14
C THR A 243 15.18 -24.68 43.49
N PRO A 244 16.02 -24.96 44.51
CA PRO A 244 15.54 -25.30 45.83
C PRO A 244 15.20 -24.00 46.57
N VAL A 245 13.97 -23.89 47.09
CA VAL A 245 13.60 -22.82 48.01
C VAL A 245 13.29 -23.44 49.38
N ASP A 246 14.04 -22.90 50.33
CA ASP A 246 14.12 -23.18 51.76
C ASP A 246 12.76 -23.10 52.47
N GLU A 247 12.51 -24.05 53.36
CA GLU A 247 11.30 -24.14 54.19
C GLU A 247 11.40 -23.23 55.41
N MET A 248 10.54 -22.20 55.53
CA MET A 248 10.15 -21.66 56.83
C MET A 248 8.67 -21.20 56.83
N ARG A 249 7.91 -21.83 57.74
CA ARG A 249 6.69 -21.42 58.49
C ARG A 249 6.39 -19.90 58.49
N ASP A 250 5.17 -19.38 58.58
CA ASP A 250 3.97 -19.77 59.33
C ASP A 250 2.78 -18.84 58.94
N GLU A 251 1.54 -19.27 59.22
CA GLU A 251 0.32 -18.47 59.56
C GLU A 251 -0.08 -17.26 58.67
N THR A 252 -1.33 -16.97 58.25
CA THR A 252 -2.70 -17.23 58.72
C THR A 252 -3.72 -16.61 57.73
N GLN A 253 -4.85 -17.29 57.54
CA GLN A 253 -6.25 -16.77 57.51
C GLN A 253 -6.88 -15.97 56.33
N LEU A 254 -8.09 -16.47 55.98
CA LEU A 254 -9.35 -15.85 55.47
C LEU A 254 -9.46 -15.64 53.95
N GLU A 255 -10.24 -16.45 53.22
CA GLU A 255 -11.72 -16.36 52.96
C GLU A 255 -12.13 -14.95 52.47
N GLU A 256 -12.67 -14.75 51.25
CA GLU A 256 -14.01 -15.17 50.83
C GLU A 256 -14.17 -15.38 49.31
N THR A 257 -15.12 -16.27 49.00
CA THR A 257 -15.84 -16.62 47.76
C THR A 257 -16.47 -15.41 47.04
N VAL A 258 -16.88 -15.41 45.76
CA VAL A 258 -17.87 -16.27 45.07
C VAL A 258 -17.73 -16.10 43.54
N THR A 259 -18.10 -17.17 42.84
CA THR A 259 -18.48 -17.36 41.43
C THR A 259 -19.38 -16.22 40.87
N ASP A 260 -19.53 -15.97 39.57
CA ASP A 260 -20.11 -16.87 38.57
C ASP A 260 -19.99 -16.28 37.15
N GLU A 261 -20.18 -17.21 36.21
CA GLU A 261 -20.21 -17.13 34.76
C GLU A 261 -21.24 -16.15 34.15
N ILE A 262 -21.20 -16.10 32.80
CA ILE A 262 -22.25 -15.77 31.80
C ILE A 262 -21.96 -14.44 31.08
N ARG A 263 -22.10 -14.26 29.77
CA ARG A 263 -22.30 -15.08 28.56
C ARG A 263 -22.46 -14.05 27.43
N VAL A 264 -22.08 -14.45 26.23
CA VAL A 264 -22.16 -13.70 24.98
C VAL A 264 -23.60 -13.32 24.62
N GLU A 265 -23.84 -12.07 24.20
CA GLU A 265 -25.02 -11.69 23.39
C GLU A 265 -24.61 -11.12 22.03
N LYS A 266 -25.41 -11.48 21.01
CA LYS A 266 -25.33 -11.15 19.58
C LYS A 266 -25.81 -9.71 19.29
N PRO A 267 -25.50 -9.13 18.12
CA PRO A 267 -25.98 -7.83 17.70
C PRO A 267 -27.38 -7.88 17.06
N LEU A 268 -28.17 -6.82 17.27
CA LEU A 268 -29.50 -6.59 16.70
C LEU A 268 -29.42 -5.76 15.40
N GLU A 269 -30.15 -6.22 14.38
CA GLU A 269 -30.55 -5.47 13.17
C GLU A 269 -31.71 -4.51 13.48
N LEU A 270 -31.81 -3.40 12.73
CA LEU A 270 -33.01 -2.55 12.71
C LEU A 270 -33.38 -2.18 11.26
N GLU A 271 -34.62 -2.51 10.93
CA GLU A 271 -35.33 -2.27 9.68
C GLU A 271 -35.85 -0.82 9.51
N ASN A 272 -36.26 -0.56 8.27
CA ASN A 272 -36.83 0.63 7.66
C ASN A 272 -38.06 1.23 8.38
N VAL A 273 -38.24 2.54 8.21
CA VAL A 273 -39.53 3.23 8.34
C VAL A 273 -39.72 4.16 7.14
N GLU A 274 -40.79 3.92 6.37
CA GLU A 274 -41.34 4.81 5.35
C GLU A 274 -42.15 5.96 5.98
N GLY A 275 -42.24 7.09 5.28
CA GLY A 275 -43.14 8.20 5.60
C GLY A 275 -42.97 9.39 4.68
N GLU A 276 -43.83 9.49 3.66
CA GLU A 276 -44.03 10.63 2.76
C GLU A 276 -44.66 11.84 3.48
N SER A 277 -44.33 13.07 3.03
CA SER A 277 -45.32 14.01 2.46
C SER A 277 -44.67 15.36 2.05
N ASP A 278 -44.90 15.72 0.79
CA ASP A 278 -45.16 17.06 0.20
C ASP A 278 -44.38 18.31 0.65
N PHE A 279 -43.75 18.99 -0.32
CA PHE A 279 -44.07 20.38 -0.71
C PHE A 279 -43.40 20.74 -2.05
N THR A 280 -44.17 21.39 -2.92
CA THR A 280 -43.92 21.78 -4.31
C THR A 280 -43.34 23.19 -4.48
N GLU A 281 -42.75 23.43 -5.68
CA GLU A 281 -42.46 24.72 -6.38
C GLU A 281 -41.40 25.65 -5.76
N GLY A 282 -40.46 26.27 -6.49
CA GLY A 282 -40.22 26.42 -7.93
C GLY A 282 -39.04 27.38 -8.17
N ASP A 283 -38.72 27.58 -9.45
CA ASP A 283 -37.85 28.60 -10.07
C ASP A 283 -36.32 28.40 -10.13
N GLU A 284 -35.91 27.68 -11.18
CA GLU A 284 -34.77 28.08 -12.02
C GLU A 284 -35.18 29.21 -12.98
N PRO A 285 -34.24 30.05 -13.43
CA PRO A 285 -34.32 30.57 -14.78
C PRO A 285 -33.10 30.20 -15.61
N SER A 286 -33.40 29.66 -16.79
CA SER A 286 -32.48 29.48 -17.90
C SER A 286 -32.80 30.47 -19.03
N ILE A 287 -31.74 30.92 -19.72
CA ILE A 287 -31.68 31.46 -21.10
C ILE A 287 -31.92 32.97 -21.28
N GLN A 288 -30.87 33.69 -21.71
CA GLN A 288 -30.89 34.33 -23.04
C GLN A 288 -29.49 34.63 -23.60
N SER A 289 -29.27 34.04 -24.77
CA SER A 289 -28.33 34.40 -25.82
C SER A 289 -28.52 35.83 -26.32
N GLY A 290 -27.42 36.52 -26.61
CA GLY A 290 -27.38 37.74 -27.41
C GLY A 290 -26.01 37.91 -28.05
N GLU A 291 -25.96 37.74 -29.37
CA GLU A 291 -24.83 38.06 -30.25
C GLU A 291 -24.48 39.56 -30.23
N ALA A 292 -23.22 39.88 -30.62
CA ALA A 292 -22.88 40.76 -31.76
C ALA A 292 -21.82 41.88 -31.48
N ILE A 293 -20.68 41.78 -32.21
CA ILE A 293 -19.87 42.86 -32.85
C ILE A 293 -18.99 43.71 -31.88
N ASP A 294 -17.72 44.11 -32.07
CA ASP A 294 -16.84 44.38 -33.22
C ASP A 294 -15.36 44.55 -32.77
N ASP A 295 -14.46 44.33 -33.74
CA ASP A 295 -13.18 44.98 -34.08
C ASP A 295 -12.12 45.52 -33.07
N ARG A 296 -10.86 45.21 -33.47
CA ARG A 296 -9.60 45.99 -33.38
C ARG A 296 -8.84 46.10 -32.05
N ALA A 297 -7.70 45.42 -31.97
CA ALA A 297 -6.34 45.95 -32.25
C ALA A 297 -5.26 45.04 -31.62
#